data_AF-A0AAI9D0P8-F1
#
_entry.id   AF-A0AAI9D0P8-F1
#
_cell.length_a   1.000
_cell.length_b   1.000
_cell.length_c   1.000
_cell.angle_alpha   90.00
_cell.angle_beta   90.00
_cell.angle_gamma   90.00
#
_symmetry.space_group_name_H-M   'P 1'
#
loop_
_entity.id
_entity.type
_entity.pdbx_description
1 polymer ?
#
loop_
_entity_poly.entity_id
_entity_poly.type
_entity_poly.pdbx_seq_one_letter_code
_entity_poly.pdbx_strand_id
1 'polypeptide(L)' 'MLIILKSRGLHLQLNDTNAEQLLNLAAVSRALDVSYSHLRQLIFKGMSVSDALNYLVNEKKGVNNHA' A
#
# COMPACT_ATOMS: atom_id res chain seq x y z
N MET A 1 -7.03 -0.73 13.83
CA MET A 1 -7.77 0.05 12.79
C MET A 1 -7.99 -0.85 11.59
N LEU A 2 -9.23 -0.99 11.10
CA LEU A 2 -9.56 -1.85 9.94
C LEU A 2 -9.48 -1.02 8.64
N ILE A 3 -8.57 -1.37 7.74
CA ILE A 3 -8.52 -0.78 6.40
C ILE A 3 -9.19 -1.75 5.44
N ILE A 4 -10.38 -1.41 4.93
CA ILE A 4 -11.08 -2.20 3.90
C ILE A 4 -10.78 -1.58 2.55
N LEU A 5 -9.99 -2.27 1.72
CA LEU A 5 -9.75 -1.87 0.34
C LEU A 5 -10.88 -2.40 -0.55
N LYS A 6 -11.89 -1.58 -0.86
CA LYS A 6 -13.04 -1.98 -1.69
C LYS A 6 -12.76 -2.08 -3.19
N SER A 7 -11.55 -1.74 -3.65
CA SER A 7 -11.16 -1.97 -5.04
C SER A 7 -10.62 -3.40 -5.19
N ARG A 8 -11.32 -4.22 -5.99
CA ARG A 8 -10.95 -5.60 -6.38
C ARG A 8 -11.29 -6.74 -5.40
N GLY A 9 -12.17 -6.53 -4.42
CA GLY A 9 -12.67 -7.63 -3.57
C GLY A 9 -11.63 -8.24 -2.62
N LEU A 10 -10.55 -7.51 -2.31
CA LEU A 10 -9.48 -7.97 -1.43
C LEU A 10 -9.70 -7.48 0.01
N HIS A 11 -10.07 -8.40 0.90
CA HIS A 11 -10.25 -8.12 2.33
C HIS A 11 -8.93 -8.39 3.05
N LEU A 12 -8.24 -7.34 3.50
CA LEU A 12 -6.99 -7.47 4.26
C LEU A 12 -7.18 -6.93 5.68
N GLN A 13 -6.98 -7.80 6.65
CA GLN A 13 -7.06 -7.46 8.06
C GLN A 13 -5.64 -7.22 8.60
N LEU A 14 -5.33 -5.99 8.98
CA LEU A 14 -4.08 -5.66 9.64
C LEU A 14 -4.27 -5.83 11.16
N ASN A 15 -3.66 -6.86 11.75
CA ASN A 15 -3.63 -7.10 13.21
C ASN A 15 -2.21 -6.83 13.76
N ASP A 16 -2.06 -6.66 15.07
CA ASP A 16 -0.87 -6.12 15.77
C ASP A 16 0.37 -7.05 15.80
N THR A 17 0.38 -8.11 15.00
CA THR A 17 1.51 -9.02 14.81
C THR A 17 2.39 -8.55 13.64
N ASN A 18 3.62 -8.08 13.92
CA ASN A 18 4.56 -7.52 12.93
C ASN A 18 4.74 -8.34 11.64
N ALA A 19 4.70 -9.68 11.71
CA ALA A 19 4.87 -10.54 10.54
C ALA A 19 3.66 -10.51 9.59
N GLU A 20 2.45 -10.45 10.15
CA GLU A 20 1.20 -10.41 9.38
C GLU A 20 1.02 -9.05 8.69
N GLN A 21 1.46 -7.97 9.33
CA GLN A 21 1.49 -6.64 8.71
C GLN A 21 2.44 -6.60 7.51
N LEU A 22 3.63 -7.18 7.62
CA LEU A 22 4.59 -7.24 6.50
C LEU A 22 4.03 -8.07 5.34
N LEU A 23 3.39 -9.20 5.64
CA LEU A 23 2.75 -10.05 4.64
C LEU A 23 1.62 -9.30 3.92
N ASN A 24 0.73 -8.65 4.68
CA ASN A 24 -0.37 -7.86 4.14
C ASN A 24 0.13 -6.68 3.31
N LEU A 25 1.13 -5.95 3.79
CA LEU A 25 1.71 -4.81 3.08
C LEU A 25 2.36 -5.25 1.75
N ALA A 26 3.01 -6.42 1.73
CA ALA A 26 3.56 -7.03 0.51
C ALA A 26 2.47 -7.55 -0.45
N ALA A 27 1.35 -8.03 0.07
CA ALA A 27 0.21 -8.43 -0.74
C ALA A 27 -0.48 -7.22 -1.39
N VAL A 28 -0.68 -6.13 -0.63
CA VAL A 28 -1.27 -4.88 -1.14
C VAL A 28 -0.40 -4.28 -2.24
N SER A 29 0.92 -4.19 -2.01
CA SER A 29 1.84 -3.59 -2.97
C SER A 29 1.81 -4.33 -4.31
N ARG A 30 1.73 -5.68 -4.30
CA ARG A 30 1.54 -6.48 -5.51
C ARG A 30 0.16 -6.26 -6.14
N ALA A 31 -0.91 -6.25 -5.36
CA ALA A 31 -2.28 -6.12 -5.88
C ALA A 31 -2.52 -4.76 -6.59
N LEU A 32 -1.86 -3.71 -6.11
CA LEU A 32 -1.89 -2.37 -6.68
C LEU A 32 -0.74 -2.12 -7.69
N ASP A 33 0.17 -3.09 -7.83
CA ASP A 33 1.35 -3.02 -8.66
C ASP A 33 2.16 -1.74 -8.39
N VAL A 34 2.47 -1.53 -7.10
CA VAL A 34 3.30 -0.44 -6.57
C VAL A 34 4.51 -0.99 -5.82
N SER A 35 5.57 -0.19 -5.71
CA SER A 35 6.80 -0.63 -5.08
C SER A 35 6.65 -0.84 -3.56
N TYR A 36 6.89 -2.07 -3.12
CA TYR A 36 6.91 -2.44 -1.70
C TYR A 36 8.02 -1.72 -0.91
N SER A 37 9.21 -1.57 -1.50
CA SER A 37 10.34 -0.90 -0.86
C SER A 37 10.05 0.59 -0.64
N HIS A 38 9.45 1.26 -1.63
CA HIS A 38 8.99 2.65 -1.49
C HIS A 38 7.87 2.78 -0.45
N LEU A 39 6.88 1.89 -0.47
CA LEU A 39 5.81 1.87 0.52
C LEU A 39 6.37 1.76 1.95
N ARG A 40 7.33 0.86 2.16
CA ARG A 40 7.99 0.70 3.46
C ARG A 40 8.78 1.93 3.87
N GLN A 41 9.45 2.60 2.94
CA GLN A 41 10.19 3.84 3.22
C GLN A 41 9.25 4.98 3.63
N LEU A 42 8.11 5.15 2.95
CA LEU A 42 7.12 6.17 3.30
C LEU A 42 6.55 5.94 4.70
N ILE A 43 6.24 4.68 5.04
CA ILE A 43 5.76 4.31 6.37
C ILE A 43 6.85 4.57 7.43
N PHE A 44 8.10 4.21 7.14
CA PHE A 44 9.22 4.48 8.05
C PHE A 44 9.46 5.99 8.28
N LYS A 45 9.12 6.83 7.29
CA LYS A 45 9.12 8.30 7.41
C LYS A 45 7.93 8.86 8.18
N GLY A 46 7.04 8.01 8.70
CA GLY A 46 5.87 8.42 9.49
C GLY A 46 4.60 8.65 8.68
N MET A 47 4.60 8.34 7.38
CA MET A 47 3.38 8.42 6.56
C MET A 47 2.43 7.27 6.90
N SER A 48 1.12 7.55 6.96
CA SER A 48 0.14 6.49 7.17
C SER A 48 0.14 5.51 5.99
N VAL A 49 -0.20 4.24 6.25
CA VAL A 49 -0.26 3.21 5.19
C VAL A 49 -1.20 3.63 4.06
N SER A 50 -2.36 4.18 4.39
CA SER A 50 -3.35 4.66 3.42
C SER A 50 -2.81 5.80 2.55
N ASP A 51 -2.14 6.78 3.16
CA ASP A 51 -1.59 7.92 2.43
C ASP A 51 -0.42 7.49 1.53
N ALA A 52 0.44 6.61 2.02
CA ALA A 52 1.55 6.08 1.25
C ALA A 52 1.06 5.27 0.03
N LEU A 53 0.02 4.46 0.20
CA LEU A 53 -0.60 3.73 -0.91
C LEU A 53 -1.25 4.67 -1.93
N ASN A 54 -2.02 5.66 -1.47
CA ASN A 54 -2.62 6.66 -2.36
C ASN A 54 -1.57 7.46 -3.13
N TYR A 55 -0.49 7.86 -2.44
CA TYR A 55 0.63 8.55 -3.06
C TYR A 55 1.25 7.70 -4.17
N LEU A 56 1.61 6.45 -3.90
CA LEU A 56 2.23 5.57 -4.89
C LEU A 56 1.32 5.23 -6.08
N VAL A 57 0.02 5.04 -5.83
CA VAL A 57 -0.95 4.80 -6.90
C VAL A 57 -1.10 6.05 -7.77
N ASN A 58 -1.11 7.24 -7.19
CA ASN A 58 -1.22 8.49 -7.93
C ASN A 58 0.09 8.84 -8.66
N GLU A 59 1.25 8.61 -8.05
CA GLU A 59 2.57 8.73 -8.67
C GLU A 59 2.65 7.87 -9.93
N LYS A 60 2.26 6.59 -9.82
CA LYS A 60 2.18 5.67 -10.96
C LYS A 60 1.22 6.17 -12.05
N LYS A 61 0.04 6.67 -11.70
CA LYS A 61 -0.90 7.25 -12.69
C LYS A 61 -0.33 8.49 -13.37
N GLY A 62 0.39 9.35 -12.64
CA GLY A 62 1.06 10.54 -13.17
C GLY A 62 2.16 10.20 -14.18
N VAL A 63 2.93 9.14 -13.92
CA VAL A 63 3.94 8.60 -14.87
C VAL A 63 3.29 8.11 -16.16
N ASN A 64 2.12 7.47 -16.09
CA ASN A 64 1.44 6.91 -17.26
C ASN A 64 0.69 7.95 -18.13
N ASN A 65 0.48 9.18 -17.62
CA ASN A 65 -0.18 10.27 -18.36
C ASN A 65 0.82 11.19 -19.09
N HIS A 66 2.12 10.92 -18.98
CA HIS A 66 3.20 11.65 -19.66
C HIS A 66 3.81 10.86 -20.85
N ALA A 67 3.03 9.94 -21.45
CA ALA A 67 3.41 9.19 -22.65
C ALA A 67 2.56 9.61 -23.85
#